data_AF-A0A960AAP0-F1
#
_entry.id   AF-A0A960AAP0-F1
#
_cell.length_a   1.000
_cell.length_b   1.000
_cell.length_c   1.000
_cell.angle_alpha   90.00
_cell.angle_beta   90.00
_cell.angle_gamma   90.00
#
_symmetry.space_group_name_H-M   'P 1'
#
loop_
_entity.id
_entity.type
_entity.pdbx_description
1 polymer ?
#
loop_
_entity_poly.entity_id
_entity_poly.type
_entity_poly.pdbx_seq_one_letter_code
_entity_poly.pdbx_strand_id
1 'polypeptide(L)'
;MSGAPTPGETVSDDRARGIGRLLLVTLVLVAVLVALAIPLLVGDYRVYGSIVLGIAVVLGVTASLARRAVRQRTPAARRLSIVTGALVLVLSVPLMPIWVGLLTAVTGIGLLVVTLAPEREPS
;
A
#
# COMPACT_ATOMS: atom_id res chain seq x y z
N MET A 1 35.92 1.89 27.97
CA MET A 1 34.90 2.97 28.05
C MET A 1 33.67 2.48 27.29
N SER A 2 32.64 2.04 28.03
CA SER A 2 31.41 1.44 27.48
C SER A 2 30.43 2.56 27.13
N GLY A 3 30.16 2.76 25.84
CA GLY A 3 29.15 3.72 25.37
C GLY A 3 27.76 3.10 25.52
N ALA A 4 27.06 3.45 26.60
CA ALA A 4 25.66 3.11 26.75
C ALA A 4 24.84 3.75 25.60
N PRO A 5 23.89 3.02 24.98
CA PRO A 5 23.02 3.58 23.97
C PRO A 5 22.12 4.64 24.62
N THR A 6 22.29 5.90 24.23
CA THR A 6 21.46 7.01 24.71
C THR A 6 20.01 6.82 24.22
N PRO A 7 19.03 6.71 25.13
CA PRO A 7 17.63 6.55 24.76
C PRO A 7 17.08 7.90 24.31
N GLY A 8 17.23 8.23 23.03
CA GLY A 8 16.78 9.54 22.56
C GLY A 8 17.24 9.96 21.18
N GLU A 9 17.64 9.06 20.29
CA GLU A 9 17.81 9.40 18.87
C GLU A 9 16.44 9.73 18.28
N THR A 10 16.04 10.99 18.47
CA THR A 10 14.98 11.65 17.73
C THR A 10 15.20 11.34 16.26
N VAL A 11 14.15 10.84 15.61
CA VAL A 11 14.18 10.47 14.20
C VAL A 11 14.77 11.65 13.41
N SER A 12 16.00 11.49 12.88
CA SER A 12 16.65 12.48 12.03
C SER A 12 15.67 12.96 10.94
N ASP A 13 15.62 14.28 10.68
CA ASP A 13 14.61 14.91 9.81
C ASP A 13 14.53 14.27 8.40
N ASP A 14 15.64 13.70 7.90
CA ASP A 14 15.67 12.94 6.65
C ASP A 14 14.88 11.64 6.74
N ARG A 15 14.97 10.95 7.88
CA ARG A 15 14.21 9.73 8.16
C ARG A 15 12.72 10.05 8.35
N ALA A 16 12.39 11.21 8.92
CA ALA A 16 11.01 11.69 9.04
C ALA A 16 10.38 12.01 7.67
N ARG A 17 11.14 12.63 6.75
CA ARG A 17 10.71 12.83 5.35
C ARG A 17 10.52 11.51 4.60
N GLY A 18 11.43 10.56 4.79
CA GLY A 18 11.32 9.21 4.23
C GLY A 18 10.07 8.48 4.70
N ILE A 19 9.83 8.47 6.02
CA ILE A 19 8.62 7.89 6.62
C ILE A 19 7.36 8.60 6.11
N GLY A 20 7.39 9.93 5.98
CA GLY A 20 6.27 10.70 5.42
C GLY A 20 5.91 10.30 3.99
N ARG A 21 6.91 10.07 3.11
CA ARG A 21 6.68 9.58 1.74
C ARG A 21 6.13 8.16 1.73
N LEU A 22 6.70 7.26 2.53
CA LEU A 22 6.22 5.88 2.66
C LEU A 22 4.75 5.84 3.12
N LEU A 23 4.38 6.63 4.13
CA LEU A 23 2.99 6.73 4.59
C LEU A 23 2.06 7.30 3.52
N LEU A 24 2.55 8.22 2.68
CA LEU A 24 1.79 8.72 1.53
C LEU A 24 1.56 7.61 0.50
N VAL A 25 2.59 6.82 0.17
CA VAL A 25 2.47 5.65 -0.70
C VAL A 25 1.47 4.63 -0.13
N THR A 26 1.51 4.39 1.18
CA THR A 26 0.52 3.51 1.85
C THR A 26 -0.90 4.04 1.69
N LEU A 27 -1.12 5.35 1.81
CA LEU A 27 -2.44 5.94 1.59
C LEU A 27 -2.90 5.85 0.13
N VAL A 28 -1.99 6.00 -0.83
CA VAL A 28 -2.29 5.78 -2.25
C VAL A 28 -2.68 4.31 -2.49
N LEU A 29 -1.95 3.36 -1.89
CA LEU A 29 -2.30 1.95 -1.95
C LEU A 29 -3.70 1.69 -1.37
N VAL A 30 -4.04 2.30 -0.23
CA VAL A 30 -5.39 2.22 0.35
C VAL A 30 -6.45 2.73 -0.63
N ALA A 31 -6.22 3.86 -1.30
CA ALA A 31 -7.15 4.38 -2.30
C ALA A 31 -7.34 3.40 -3.48
N VAL A 32 -6.25 2.78 -3.95
CA VAL A 32 -6.31 1.74 -5.00
C VAL A 32 -7.11 0.52 -4.51
N LEU A 33 -6.89 0.06 -3.28
CA LEU A 33 -7.65 -1.07 -2.72
C LEU A 33 -9.14 -0.75 -2.58
N VAL A 34 -9.51 0.46 -2.18
CA VAL A 34 -10.93 0.88 -2.14
C VAL A 34 -11.52 0.90 -3.55
N ALA A 35 -10.80 1.47 -4.52
CA ALA A 35 -11.25 1.50 -5.91
C ALA A 35 -11.45 0.08 -6.48
N LEU A 36 -10.60 -0.88 -6.09
CA LEU A 36 -10.70 -2.28 -6.46
C LEU A 36 -11.83 -3.01 -5.73
N ALA A 37 -12.09 -2.67 -4.47
CA ALA A 37 -13.16 -3.29 -3.69
C ALA A 37 -14.55 -2.99 -4.27
N ILE A 38 -14.76 -1.82 -4.86
CA ILE A 38 -16.05 -1.41 -5.45
C ILE A 38 -16.54 -2.42 -6.51
N PRO A 39 -15.81 -2.71 -7.60
CA PRO A 39 -16.27 -3.68 -8.60
C PRO A 39 -16.37 -5.10 -8.03
N LEU A 40 -15.51 -5.50 -7.08
CA LEU A 40 -15.60 -6.81 -6.42
C LEU A 40 -16.88 -6.98 -5.58
N LEU A 41 -17.33 -5.90 -4.92
CA LEU A 41 -18.55 -5.86 -4.13
C LEU A 41 -19.81 -5.81 -5.00
N VAL A 42 -19.73 -5.13 -6.16
CA VAL A 42 -20.83 -5.04 -7.13
C VAL A 42 -21.00 -6.36 -7.89
N GLY A 43 -19.90 -7.07 -8.19
CA GLY A 43 -19.94 -8.39 -8.81
C GLY A 43 -20.23 -9.55 -7.85
N ASP A 44 -19.97 -10.78 -8.30
CA ASP A 44 -20.21 -12.00 -7.53
C ASP A 44 -19.11 -12.30 -6.48
N TYR A 45 -18.06 -11.48 -6.45
CA TYR A 45 -16.90 -11.65 -5.56
C TYR A 45 -17.04 -10.90 -4.23
N ARG A 46 -18.26 -10.82 -3.68
CA ARG A 46 -18.56 -10.02 -2.47
C ARG A 46 -17.67 -10.33 -1.27
N VAL A 47 -17.32 -11.60 -1.07
CA VAL A 47 -16.42 -12.03 0.02
C VAL A 47 -15.01 -11.46 -0.17
N TYR A 48 -14.48 -11.50 -1.40
CA TYR A 48 -13.18 -10.91 -1.70
C TYR A 48 -13.23 -9.39 -1.60
N GLY A 49 -14.31 -8.76 -2.09
CA GLY A 49 -14.53 -7.32 -1.96
C GLY A 49 -14.57 -6.85 -0.51
N SER A 50 -15.22 -7.59 0.39
CA SER A 50 -15.27 -7.24 1.81
C SER A 50 -13.93 -7.44 2.53
N ILE A 51 -13.18 -8.50 2.18
CA ILE A 51 -11.82 -8.71 2.68
C ILE A 51 -10.90 -7.55 2.26
N VAL A 52 -10.90 -7.19 0.98
CA VAL A 52 -10.09 -6.09 0.45
C VAL A 52 -10.46 -4.77 1.10
N LEU A 53 -11.76 -4.51 1.27
CA LEU A 53 -12.24 -3.30 1.94
C LEU A 53 -11.81 -3.26 3.41
N GLY A 54 -11.92 -4.38 4.12
CA GLY A 54 -11.45 -4.51 5.51
C GLY A 54 -9.95 -4.21 5.64
N ILE A 55 -9.14 -4.77 4.75
CA ILE A 55 -7.69 -4.50 4.69
C ILE A 55 -7.43 -3.02 4.42
N ALA A 56 -8.14 -2.43 3.44
CA ALA A 56 -8.00 -1.02 3.10
C ALA A 56 -8.33 -0.11 4.29
N VAL A 57 -9.38 -0.42 5.04
CA VAL A 57 -9.77 0.33 6.25
C VAL A 57 -8.69 0.22 7.33
N VAL A 58 -8.20 -0.98 7.63
CA VAL A 58 -7.16 -1.19 8.66
C VAL A 58 -5.86 -0.46 8.30
N LEU A 59 -5.41 -0.58 7.06
CA LEU A 59 -4.23 0.11 6.56
C LEU A 59 -4.44 1.63 6.51
N GLY A 60 -5.62 2.09 6.10
CA GLY A 60 -5.97 3.51 6.04
C GLY A 60 -5.95 4.17 7.41
N VAL A 61 -6.55 3.52 8.41
CA VAL A 61 -6.57 4.01 9.80
C VAL A 61 -5.16 4.04 10.39
N THR A 62 -4.41 2.94 10.27
CA THR A 62 -3.05 2.84 10.82
C THR A 62 -2.08 3.82 10.15
N ALA A 63 -2.10 3.93 8.83
CA ALA A 63 -1.28 4.89 8.08
C ALA A 63 -1.67 6.35 8.42
N SER A 64 -2.95 6.66 8.58
CA SER A 64 -3.41 8.00 8.96
C SER A 64 -2.98 8.38 10.38
N LEU A 65 -3.10 7.45 11.33
CA LEU A 65 -2.64 7.63 12.71
C LEU A 65 -1.11 7.79 12.77
N ALA A 66 -0.37 6.95 12.04
CA ALA A 66 1.08 7.07 11.92
C ALA A 66 1.48 8.42 11.30
N ARG A 67 0.79 8.88 10.26
CA ARG A 67 1.05 10.19 9.62
C ARG A 67 0.77 11.35 10.58
N ARG A 68 -0.30 11.27 11.37
CA ARG A 68 -0.62 12.26 12.39
C ARG A 68 0.42 12.28 13.52
N ALA A 69 0.86 11.12 13.98
CA ALA A 69 1.90 10.98 15.00
C ALA A 69 3.26 11.52 14.53
N VAL A 70 3.64 11.25 13.27
CA VAL A 70 4.85 11.81 12.65
C VAL A 70 4.77 13.34 12.54
N ARG A 71 3.62 13.90 12.13
CA ARG A 71 3.39 15.35 12.09
C ARG A 71 3.51 16.00 13.49
N GLN A 72 3.09 15.29 14.53
CA GLN A 72 3.14 15.76 15.92
C GLN A 72 4.49 15.50 16.61
N ARG A 73 5.50 14.94 15.91
CA ARG A 73 6.83 14.59 16.44
C ARG A 73 6.79 13.78 17.75
N THR A 74 5.80 12.87 17.90
CA THR A 74 5.65 12.08 19.12
C THR A 74 6.57 10.85 19.12
N PRO A 75 7.06 10.39 20.29
CA PRO A 75 7.87 9.17 20.40
C PRO A 75 7.12 7.90 19.94
N ALA A 76 5.78 7.95 19.91
CA ALA A 76 4.93 6.88 19.38
C ALA A 76 5.01 6.73 17.85
N ALA A 77 5.50 7.74 17.12
CA ALA A 77 5.58 7.73 15.66
C ALA A 77 6.41 6.57 15.12
N ARG A 78 7.53 6.23 15.77
CA ARG A 78 8.41 5.12 15.38
C ARG A 78 7.74 3.77 15.55
N ARG A 79 6.99 3.58 16.65
CA ARG A 79 6.26 2.33 16.92
C ARG A 79 5.10 2.14 15.94
N LEU A 80 4.35 3.21 15.67
CA LEU A 80 3.24 3.19 14.71
C LEU A 80 3.70 2.94 13.28
N SER A 81 4.84 3.48 12.84
CA SER A 81 5.35 3.21 11.49
C SER A 81 5.79 1.74 11.32
N ILE A 82 6.41 1.14 12.35
CA ILE A 82 6.80 -0.27 12.34
C ILE A 82 5.56 -1.16 12.30
N VAL A 83 4.55 -0.87 13.13
CA VAL A 83 3.29 -1.62 13.12
C VAL A 83 2.57 -1.50 11.78
N THR A 84 2.56 -0.30 11.18
CA THR A 84 1.98 -0.09 9.84
C THR A 84 2.73 -0.92 8.79
N GLY A 85 4.07 -0.93 8.81
CA GLY A 85 4.87 -1.74 7.91
C GLY A 85 4.63 -3.25 8.07
N ALA A 86 4.56 -3.74 9.31
CA ALA A 86 4.25 -5.14 9.61
C ALA A 86 2.84 -5.52 9.14
N LEU A 87 1.84 -4.64 9.37
CA LEU A 87 0.48 -4.84 8.88
C LEU A 87 0.43 -4.91 7.36
N VAL A 88 1.15 -4.03 6.64
CA VAL A 88 1.24 -4.09 5.19
C VAL A 88 1.76 -5.45 4.72
N LEU A 89 2.82 -5.98 5.34
CA LEU A 89 3.39 -7.28 4.96
C LEU A 89 2.41 -8.43 5.21
N VAL A 90 1.81 -8.49 6.41
CA VAL A 90 0.88 -9.56 6.78
C VAL A 90 -0.38 -9.51 5.92
N LEU A 91 -0.94 -8.32 5.69
CA LEU A 91 -2.16 -8.15 4.89
C LEU A 91 -1.91 -8.24 3.38
N SER A 92 -0.64 -8.23 2.93
CA SER A 92 -0.30 -8.48 1.52
C SER A 92 -0.46 -9.94 1.12
N VAL A 93 -0.32 -10.89 2.05
CA VAL A 93 -0.46 -12.33 1.78
C VAL A 93 -1.86 -12.68 1.24
N PRO A 94 -2.97 -12.33 1.90
CA PRO A 94 -4.31 -12.62 1.36
C PRO A 94 -4.64 -11.84 0.08
N LEU A 95 -3.90 -10.77 -0.23
CA LEU A 95 -4.06 -10.00 -1.48
C LEU A 95 -3.38 -10.66 -2.69
N MET A 96 -2.49 -11.64 -2.50
CA MET A 96 -1.74 -12.26 -3.60
C MET A 96 -2.59 -12.78 -4.77
N PRO A 97 -3.69 -13.53 -4.54
CA PRO A 97 -4.52 -14.03 -5.64
C PRO A 97 -5.11 -12.90 -6.48
N ILE A 98 -5.47 -11.78 -5.83
CA ILE A 98 -6.05 -10.61 -6.48
C ILE A 98 -4.99 -9.91 -7.35
N TRP A 99 -3.76 -9.77 -6.84
CA TRP A 99 -2.64 -9.22 -7.61
C TRP A 99 -2.31 -10.08 -8.83
N VAL A 100 -2.28 -11.41 -8.68
CA VAL A 100 -2.06 -12.34 -9.78
C VAL A 100 -3.15 -12.20 -10.84
N GLY A 101 -4.42 -12.12 -10.43
CA GLY A 101 -5.53 -11.88 -11.35
C GLY A 101 -5.40 -10.56 -12.10
N LEU A 102 -5.04 -9.47 -11.41
CA LEU A 102 -4.87 -8.15 -12.02
C LEU A 102 -3.72 -8.13 -13.03
N LEU A 103 -2.55 -8.68 -12.66
CA LEU A 103 -1.39 -8.77 -13.56
C LEU A 103 -1.70 -9.60 -14.81
N THR A 104 -2.42 -10.71 -14.64
CA THR A 104 -2.84 -11.57 -15.75
C THR A 104 -3.80 -10.84 -16.68
N ALA A 105 -4.77 -10.11 -16.14
CA ALA A 105 -5.70 -9.30 -16.93
C ALA A 105 -4.98 -8.21 -17.73
N VAL A 106 -4.06 -7.46 -17.10
CA VAL A 106 -3.23 -6.45 -17.77
C VAL A 106 -2.39 -7.07 -18.88
N THR A 107 -1.81 -8.24 -18.64
CA THR A 107 -1.02 -8.98 -19.63
C THR A 107 -1.88 -9.39 -20.83
N GLY A 108 -3.09 -9.94 -20.58
CA GLY A 108 -4.04 -10.29 -21.64
C GLY A 108 -4.47 -9.07 -22.46
N ILE A 109 -4.76 -7.94 -21.83
CA ILE A 109 -5.08 -6.68 -22.52
C ILE A 109 -3.90 -6.24 -23.39
N GLY A 110 -2.68 -6.27 -22.86
CA GLY A 110 -1.47 -5.90 -23.60
C GLY A 110 -1.26 -6.76 -24.85
N LEU A 111 -1.45 -8.08 -24.72
CA LEU A 111 -1.39 -9.00 -25.85
C LEU A 111 -2.46 -8.65 -26.90
N LEU A 112 -3.71 -8.44 -26.49
CA LEU A 112 -4.78 -8.06 -27.41
C LEU A 112 -4.46 -6.77 -28.17
N VAL A 113 -4.01 -5.74 -27.46
CA VAL A 113 -3.63 -4.45 -28.07
C VAL A 113 -2.51 -4.64 -29.09
N VAL A 114 -1.49 -5.44 -28.78
CA VAL A 114 -0.38 -5.70 -29.72
C VAL A 114 -0.86 -6.50 -30.92
N THR A 115 -1.71 -7.51 -30.74
CA THR A 115 -2.23 -8.33 -31.84
C THR A 115 -3.20 -7.57 -32.75
N LEU A 116 -3.93 -6.60 -32.21
CA LEU A 116 -4.91 -5.79 -32.94
C LEU A 116 -4.32 -4.48 -33.47
N ALA A 117 -3.09 -4.14 -33.08
CA ALA A 117 -2.39 -2.97 -33.59
C ALA A 117 -2.17 -3.16 -35.10
N PRO A 118 -2.66 -2.23 -35.96
CA PRO A 118 -2.37 -2.30 -37.39
C PRO A 118 -0.87 -2.23 -37.60
N GLU A 119 -0.32 -3.17 -38.39
CA GLU A 119 1.06 -3.09 -38.84
C GLU A 119 1.21 -1.78 -39.63
N ARG A 120 2.01 -0.85 -39.12
CA ARG A 120 2.35 0.35 -39.88
C ARG A 120 3.17 -0.11 -41.08
N GLU A 121 2.56 -0.08 -42.27
CA GLU A 121 3.28 -0.29 -43.53
C GLU A 121 4.47 0.70 -43.56
N PRO A 122 5.71 0.21 -43.74
CA PRO A 122 6.85 1.09 -43.91
C PRO A 122 6.67 1.85 -45.23
N SER A 123 6.43 3.16 -45.10
CA SER A 123 6.43 4.15 -46.18
C SER A 123 7.83 4.34 -46.78
#